data_AF-E8R625-F1
#
_entry.id   AF-E8R625-F1
#
_cell.length_a   1.000
_cell.length_b   1.000
_cell.length_c   1.000
_cell.angle_alpha   90.00
_cell.angle_beta   90.00
_cell.angle_gamma   90.00
#
_symmetry.space_group_name_H-M   'P 1'
#
loop_
_entity.id
_entity.type
_entity.pdbx_description
1 polymer ?
#
loop_
_entity_poly.entity_id
_entity_poly.type
_entity_poly.pdbx_seq_one_letter_code
_entity_poly.pdbx_strand_id
1 'polypeptide(L)'
;MVALRGKTKLPDGDKFFWVPLEPIGPRDWDPPGALIFYAYWWKINAAGRGKFWGNWFQPKPDQVPKRETWVCVEWRMMANTASKEDGELDCWIDGKKCGAFRVIKWRSTDALKVN
;
A
#
# COMPACT_ATOMS: atom_id res chain seq x y z
N MET A 1 10.22 -9.06 -10.96
CA MET A 1 9.26 -9.23 -9.85
C MET A 1 10.01 -9.81 -8.66
N VAL A 2 10.29 -9.00 -7.64
CA VAL A 2 10.77 -9.55 -6.36
C VAL A 2 9.54 -10.15 -5.67
N ALA A 3 9.39 -11.46 -5.74
CA ALA A 3 8.44 -12.15 -4.89
C ALA A 3 8.84 -11.86 -3.43
N LEU A 4 7.93 -11.30 -2.63
CA LEU A 4 8.09 -11.13 -1.18
C LEU A 4 8.07 -12.51 -0.51
N ARG A 5 9.13 -13.30 -0.72
CA ARG A 5 9.35 -14.55 -0.01
C ARG A 5 9.76 -14.22 1.42
N GLY A 6 8.76 -14.33 2.31
CA GLY A 6 8.92 -14.64 3.73
C GLY A 6 9.76 -13.67 4.53
N LYS A 7 9.14 -12.67 5.15
CA LYS A 7 9.61 -12.14 6.45
C LYS A 7 8.41 -11.87 7.35
N THR A 8 8.26 -12.72 8.36
CA THR A 8 7.32 -12.65 9.49
C THR A 8 7.66 -11.53 10.49
N LYS A 9 8.49 -10.55 10.11
CA LYS A 9 8.99 -9.49 11.00
C LYS A 9 8.49 -8.14 10.54
N LEU A 10 8.02 -7.36 11.51
CA LEU A 10 7.67 -5.96 11.34
C LEU A 10 8.87 -5.19 10.75
N PRO A 11 8.68 -4.32 9.74
CA PRO A 11 9.74 -3.46 9.25
C PRO A 11 10.30 -2.57 10.37
N ASP A 12 11.61 -2.33 10.35
CA ASP A 12 12.23 -1.32 11.20
C ASP A 12 11.92 0.08 10.63
N GLY A 13 11.35 0.97 11.45
CA GLY A 13 10.79 2.26 11.01
C GLY A 13 11.80 3.25 10.42
N ASP A 14 13.09 3.00 10.60
CA ASP A 14 14.20 3.81 10.09
C ASP A 14 14.88 3.20 8.86
N LYS A 15 14.45 2.00 8.41
CA LYS A 15 15.10 1.28 7.30
C LYS A 15 14.34 1.38 5.99
N PHE A 16 13.05 1.03 5.99
CA PHE A 16 12.25 1.02 4.76
C PHE A 16 10.73 0.98 5.00
N PHE A 17 9.98 1.42 4.01
CA PHE A 17 8.53 1.20 3.86
C PHE A 17 8.18 1.15 2.36
N TRP A 18 7.24 0.30 1.97
CA TRP A 18 6.95 0.01 0.56
C TRP A 18 5.45 0.16 0.31
N VAL A 19 5.07 0.73 -0.83
CA VAL A 19 3.66 0.89 -1.24
C VAL A 19 3.49 0.40 -2.68
N PRO A 20 3.60 -0.92 -2.93
CA PRO A 20 3.35 -1.49 -4.24
C PRO A 20 1.86 -1.49 -4.58
N LEU A 21 1.58 -1.42 -5.88
CA LEU A 21 0.28 -1.72 -6.45
C LEU A 21 0.23 -3.20 -6.84
N GLU A 22 -0.77 -3.93 -6.38
CA GLU A 22 -0.98 -5.34 -6.70
C GLU A 22 -2.41 -5.54 -7.24
N PRO A 23 -2.58 -6.26 -8.36
CA PRO A 23 -3.89 -6.75 -8.77
C PRO A 23 -4.22 -7.98 -7.91
N ILE A 24 -4.99 -7.76 -6.84
CA ILE A 24 -5.37 -8.80 -5.89
C ILE A 24 -6.79 -8.52 -5.40
N GLY A 25 -7.52 -9.58 -5.04
CA GLY A 25 -8.85 -9.45 -4.48
C GLY A 25 -9.28 -10.74 -3.78
N PRO A 26 -10.51 -10.74 -3.23
CA PRO A 26 -11.18 -11.95 -2.80
C PRO A 26 -11.09 -13.08 -3.86
N ARG A 27 -11.08 -14.34 -3.41
CA ARG A 27 -10.86 -15.50 -4.28
C ARG A 27 -11.93 -15.70 -5.34
N ASP A 28 -13.10 -15.10 -5.15
CA ASP A 28 -14.27 -15.16 -6.01
C ASP A 28 -14.27 -14.09 -7.12
N TRP A 29 -13.27 -13.19 -7.15
CA TRP A 29 -13.14 -12.23 -8.24
C TRP A 29 -12.49 -12.82 -9.49
N ASP A 30 -13.01 -12.43 -10.65
CA ASP A 30 -12.37 -12.72 -11.93
C ASP A 30 -10.95 -12.14 -11.98
N PRO A 31 -9.98 -12.86 -12.57
CA PRO A 31 -8.66 -12.31 -12.83
C PRO A 31 -8.74 -11.00 -13.65
N PRO A 32 -7.92 -9.98 -13.32
CA PRO A 32 -6.79 -10.04 -12.40
C PRO A 32 -7.10 -9.67 -10.93
N GLY A 33 -8.37 -9.49 -10.55
CA GLY A 33 -8.76 -8.85 -9.28
C GLY A 33 -8.73 -7.32 -9.34
N ALA A 34 -8.95 -6.60 -8.23
CA ALA A 34 -8.84 -5.14 -8.22
C ALA A 34 -7.42 -4.67 -7.96
N LEU A 35 -7.14 -3.44 -8.37
CA LEU A 35 -5.93 -2.72 -8.04
C LEU A 35 -5.96 -2.30 -6.56
N ILE A 36 -5.09 -2.91 -5.75
CA ILE A 36 -4.95 -2.64 -4.31
C ILE A 36 -3.51 -2.21 -4.01
N PHE A 37 -3.34 -1.23 -3.13
CA PHE A 37 -2.02 -0.86 -2.63
C PHE A 37 -1.67 -1.74 -1.43
N TYR A 38 -0.74 -2.68 -1.62
CA TYR A 38 -0.36 -3.68 -0.62
C TYR A 38 0.90 -3.27 0.14
N ALA A 39 0.73 -2.42 1.15
CA ALA A 39 1.84 -1.69 1.75
C ALA A 39 2.46 -2.36 2.98
N TYR A 40 3.75 -2.13 3.18
CA TYR A 40 4.53 -2.56 4.35
C TYR A 40 5.19 -1.36 5.03
N TRP A 41 4.99 -1.21 6.34
CA TRP A 41 5.66 -0.19 7.17
C TRP A 41 5.74 -0.66 8.64
N TRP A 42 6.49 0.06 9.48
CA TRP A 42 6.78 -0.34 10.86
C TRP A 42 5.61 -0.25 11.86
N LYS A 43 4.44 0.22 11.43
CA LYS A 43 3.22 0.34 12.24
C LYS A 43 2.03 -0.36 11.59
N ILE A 44 2.28 -1.40 10.77
CA ILE A 44 1.22 -2.23 10.22
C ILE A 44 0.45 -2.95 11.32
N ASN A 45 -0.84 -3.17 11.07
CA ASN A 45 -1.66 -4.05 11.88
C ASN A 45 -1.18 -5.50 11.71
N ALA A 46 -1.07 -6.23 12.82
CA ALA A 46 -0.73 -7.64 12.79
C ALA A 46 -1.82 -8.42 12.05
N ALA A 47 -1.43 -9.30 11.14
CA ALA A 47 -2.37 -10.05 10.30
C ALA A 47 -2.80 -11.38 10.95
N GLY A 48 -2.88 -11.38 12.28
CA GLY A 48 -3.20 -12.54 13.12
C GLY A 48 -2.01 -13.50 13.34
N ARG A 49 -2.08 -14.27 14.43
CA ARG A 49 -1.11 -15.33 14.81
C ARG A 49 0.36 -14.86 14.86
N GLY A 50 0.59 -13.61 15.26
CA GLY A 50 1.93 -13.03 15.38
C GLY A 50 2.66 -12.83 14.06
N LYS A 51 1.96 -12.92 12.92
CA LYS A 51 2.54 -12.67 11.59
C LYS A 51 2.21 -11.25 11.13
N PHE A 52 3.18 -10.66 10.45
CA PHE A 52 3.09 -9.35 9.83
C PHE A 52 3.06 -9.54 8.31
N TRP A 53 1.88 -9.34 7.72
CA TRP A 53 1.68 -9.23 6.29
C TRP A 53 1.48 -7.75 5.94
N GLY A 54 1.59 -7.39 4.67
CA GLY A 54 1.23 -6.06 4.21
C GLY A 54 -0.22 -5.74 4.55
N ASN A 55 -0.56 -4.46 4.64
CA ASN A 55 -1.94 -4.03 4.83
C ASN A 55 -2.50 -3.49 3.51
N TRP A 56 -3.79 -3.71 3.31
CA TRP A 56 -4.49 -3.28 2.12
C TRP A 56 -4.93 -1.84 2.29
N PHE A 57 -4.49 -0.98 1.37
CA PHE A 57 -5.12 0.30 1.11
C PHE A 57 -6.00 0.13 -0.13
N GLN A 58 -7.24 -0.29 0.10
CA GLN A 58 -8.20 -0.64 -0.95
C GLN A 58 -8.97 0.62 -1.38
N PRO A 59 -8.81 1.08 -2.64
CA PRO A 59 -9.60 2.17 -3.19
C PRO A 59 -11.10 1.81 -3.18
N LYS A 60 -11.97 2.83 -3.10
CA LYS A 60 -13.42 2.65 -3.18
C LYS A 60 -14.03 3.55 -4.26
N PRO A 61 -14.91 3.01 -5.14
CA PRO A 61 -15.24 1.59 -5.30
C PRO A 61 -14.03 0.77 -5.77
N ASP A 62 -14.17 -0.56 -5.78
CA ASP A 62 -13.09 -1.44 -6.24
C ASP A 62 -12.71 -1.14 -7.68
N GLN A 63 -11.40 -1.05 -7.92
CA GLN A 63 -10.84 -0.68 -9.22
C GLN A 63 -10.39 -1.93 -9.97
N VAL A 64 -11.35 -2.65 -10.56
CA VAL A 64 -11.07 -3.85 -11.37
C VAL A 64 -10.71 -3.42 -12.79
N PRO A 65 -9.45 -3.59 -13.24
CA PRO A 65 -9.05 -3.19 -14.58
C PRO A 65 -9.65 -4.15 -15.62
N LYS A 66 -10.06 -3.61 -16.76
CA LYS A 66 -10.51 -4.44 -17.89
C LYS A 66 -9.29 -5.13 -18.51
N ARG A 67 -9.41 -6.43 -18.78
CA ARG A 67 -8.38 -7.18 -19.53
C ARG A 67 -8.21 -6.56 -20.93
N GLU A 68 -7.00 -6.68 -21.47
CA GLU A 68 -6.64 -6.16 -22.80
C GLU A 68 -6.86 -4.65 -22.97
N THR A 69 -6.73 -3.88 -21.88
CA THR A 69 -6.81 -2.41 -21.91
C THR A 69 -5.64 -1.78 -21.18
N TRP A 70 -5.26 -0.58 -21.63
CA TRP A 70 -4.36 0.28 -20.86
C TRP A 70 -5.16 0.95 -19.75
N VAL A 71 -4.56 0.99 -18.56
CA VAL A 71 -5.11 1.67 -17.38
C VAL A 71 -4.08 2.66 -16.87
N CYS A 72 -4.48 3.91 -16.69
CA CYS A 72 -3.61 4.89 -16.04
C CYS A 72 -3.76 4.74 -14.53
N VAL A 73 -2.66 4.48 -13.83
CA VAL A 73 -2.64 4.38 -12.37
C VAL A 73 -1.66 5.39 -11.80
N GLU A 74 -2.17 6.25 -10.93
CA GLU A 74 -1.38 7.28 -10.28
C GLU A 74 -1.58 7.17 -8.77
N TRP A 75 -0.50 7.38 -8.02
CA TRP A 75 -0.60 7.53 -6.58
C TRP A 75 0.40 8.55 -6.06
N ARG A 76 -0.01 9.23 -5.00
CA ARG A 76 0.83 10.14 -4.25
C ARG A 76 1.00 9.57 -2.86
N MET A 77 2.24 9.33 -2.47
CA MET A 77 2.58 9.02 -1.09
C MET A 77 3.30 10.21 -0.47
N MET A 78 2.85 10.60 0.72
CA MET A 78 3.50 11.62 1.52
C MET A 78 4.00 10.98 2.81
N ALA A 79 5.32 11.00 3.01
CA ALA A 79 5.93 10.52 4.25
C ALA A 79 5.49 11.40 5.42
N ASN A 80 5.31 10.81 6.59
CA ASN A 80 5.01 11.54 7.82
C ASN A 80 6.24 12.30 8.34
N THR A 81 6.00 13.36 9.11
CA THR A 81 6.99 13.96 10.01
C THR A 81 7.37 12.92 11.08
N ALA A 82 8.64 12.86 11.47
CA ALA A 82 9.08 11.99 12.57
C ALA A 82 8.21 12.21 13.83
N SER A 83 7.84 11.11 14.49
CA SER A 83 6.94 11.07 15.65
C SER A 83 5.47 11.50 15.43
N LYS A 84 5.08 11.97 14.23
CA LYS A 84 3.68 12.32 13.90
C LYS A 84 3.00 11.25 13.02
N GLU A 85 1.67 11.27 13.01
CA GLU A 85 0.81 10.43 12.14
C GLU A 85 0.20 11.28 11.02
N ASP A 86 1.01 12.04 10.29
CA ASP A 86 0.57 12.97 9.24
C ASP A 86 0.93 12.48 7.82
N GLY A 87 1.28 11.20 7.67
CA GLY A 87 1.52 10.59 6.38
C GLY A 87 0.23 10.28 5.62
N GLU A 88 0.34 10.27 4.29
CA GLU A 88 -0.80 10.12 3.39
C GLU A 88 -0.49 9.15 2.24
N LEU A 89 -1.57 8.59 1.69
CA LEU A 89 -1.59 7.91 0.39
C LEU A 89 -2.88 8.30 -0.34
N ASP A 90 -2.73 8.84 -1.53
CA ASP A 90 -3.85 9.09 -2.45
C ASP A 90 -3.65 8.28 -3.72
N CYS A 91 -4.75 7.86 -4.33
CA CYS A 91 -4.70 7.14 -5.60
C CYS A 91 -5.78 7.58 -6.58
N TRP A 92 -5.42 7.49 -7.85
CA TRP A 92 -6.26 7.78 -9.00
C TRP A 92 -6.15 6.66 -10.02
N ILE A 93 -7.27 6.34 -10.65
CA ILE A 93 -7.35 5.42 -11.79
C ILE A 93 -8.06 6.15 -12.92
N ASP A 94 -7.45 6.18 -14.10
CA ASP A 94 -7.91 6.93 -15.27
C ASP A 94 -8.26 8.39 -14.91
N GLY A 95 -7.38 9.04 -14.14
CA GLY A 95 -7.53 10.41 -13.67
C GLY A 95 -8.60 10.63 -12.59
N LYS A 96 -9.31 9.59 -12.14
CA LYS A 96 -10.35 9.70 -11.11
C LYS A 96 -9.81 9.28 -9.75
N LYS A 97 -9.90 10.20 -8.78
CA LYS A 97 -9.49 9.90 -7.40
C LYS A 97 -10.38 8.81 -6.81
N CYS A 98 -9.77 7.70 -6.40
CA CYS A 98 -10.47 6.53 -5.87
C CYS A 98 -10.02 6.14 -4.44
N GLY A 99 -9.03 6.83 -3.89
CA GLY A 99 -8.62 6.60 -2.51
C GLY A 99 -7.92 7.81 -1.89
N ALA A 100 -8.17 7.98 -0.59
CA ALA A 100 -7.57 8.99 0.26
C ALA A 100 -7.36 8.38 1.64
N PHE A 101 -6.17 7.86 1.89
CA PHE A 101 -5.76 7.26 3.15
C PHE A 101 -4.91 8.25 3.94
N ARG A 102 -5.21 8.36 5.23
CA ARG A 102 -4.67 9.39 6.12
C ARG A 102 -4.24 8.74 7.43
N VAL A 103 -3.53 9.52 8.25
CA VAL A 103 -3.09 9.09 9.58
C VAL A 103 -2.12 7.91 9.50
N ILE A 104 -1.09 8.03 8.65
CA ILE A 104 -0.14 6.95 8.39
C ILE A 104 1.24 7.28 8.94
N LYS A 105 1.84 6.35 9.69
CA LYS A 105 3.24 6.41 10.16
C LYS A 105 4.17 5.61 9.26
N TRP A 106 4.46 6.11 8.06
CA TRP A 106 5.38 5.46 7.12
C TRP A 106 6.78 5.22 7.70
N ARG A 107 7.33 6.19 8.45
CA ARG A 107 8.69 6.17 8.98
C ARG A 107 8.76 6.65 10.44
N SER A 108 9.78 6.21 11.17
CA SER A 108 10.05 6.66 12.55
C SER A 108 10.99 7.87 12.63
N THR A 109 11.74 8.15 11.55
CA THR A 109 12.74 9.22 11.49
C THR A 109 12.65 9.99 10.17
N ASP A 110 12.94 11.29 10.18
CA ASP A 110 12.97 12.11 8.98
C ASP A 110 14.19 11.82 8.09
N ALA A 111 15.17 11.07 8.59
CA ALA A 111 16.32 10.63 7.80
C ALA A 111 15.93 9.62 6.71
N LEU A 112 14.87 8.82 6.91
CA LEU A 112 14.38 7.87 5.91
C LEU A 112 13.56 8.61 4.85
N LYS A 113 14.03 8.68 3.61
CA LYS A 113 13.37 9.38 2.49
C LYS A 113 12.73 8.40 1.50
N VAL A 114 11.82 8.93 0.68
CA VAL A 114 11.26 8.24 -0.49
C VAL A 114 12.35 8.17 -1.58
N ASN A 115 12.49 7.03 -2.25
CA ASN A 115 13.45 6.81 -3.34
C ASN A 115 12.82 6.12 -4.55
#